data_AF-A0A8H6MIK4-F1
#
_entry.id   AF-A0A8H6MIK4-F1
#
_cell.length_a   1.000
_cell.length_b   1.000
_cell.length_c   1.000
_cell.angle_alpha   90.00
_cell.angle_beta   90.00
_cell.angle_gamma   90.00
#
_symmetry.space_group_name_H-M   'P 1'
#
loop_
_entity.id
_entity.type
_entity.pdbx_description
1 polymer ?
#
loop_
_entity_poly.entity_id
_entity_poly.type
_entity_poly.pdbx_seq_one_letter_code
_entity_poly.pdbx_strand_id
1 'polypeptide(L)'
;MSGSVPTNATSDSYITTNIAIPSALQQGIAVPSRLSSLPVTDNHPLAGLRFAVKDVIDVKGMKTSGGSRAYYQTYGPRNASPKAVNQLVQGGSRL
;
A
#
# COMPACT_ATOMS: atom_id res chain seq x y z
N MET A 1 -10.90 2.05 10.67
CA MET A 1 -10.15 2.23 9.41
C MET A 1 -8.93 1.34 9.53
N SER A 2 -8.62 0.50 8.55
CA SER A 2 -7.43 -0.36 8.58
C SER A 2 -6.47 0.03 7.45
N GLY A 3 -5.19 0.17 7.77
CA GLY A 3 -4.09 0.26 6.82
C GLY A 3 -3.55 -1.13 6.49
N SER A 4 -2.77 -1.22 5.43
CA SER A 4 -2.10 -2.46 5.05
C SER A 4 -0.75 -2.17 4.44
N VAL A 5 0.18 -3.11 4.55
CA VAL A 5 1.52 -3.02 3.96
C VAL A 5 1.82 -4.29 3.17
N PRO A 6 2.64 -4.20 2.11
CA PRO A 6 3.01 -5.38 1.35
C PRO A 6 3.85 -6.35 2.17
N THR A 7 3.71 -7.64 1.87
CA THR A 7 4.53 -8.72 2.44
C THR A 7 5.71 -9.04 1.54
N ASN A 8 6.86 -9.39 2.12
CA ASN A 8 8.04 -9.80 1.36
C ASN A 8 7.94 -11.24 0.80
N ALA A 9 6.89 -11.99 1.15
CA ALA A 9 6.78 -13.42 0.82
C ALA A 9 6.23 -13.66 -0.60
N THR A 10 5.30 -12.83 -1.07
CA THR A 10 4.64 -12.99 -2.37
C THR A 10 4.29 -11.64 -2.96
N SER A 11 4.52 -11.44 -4.26
CA SER A 11 4.03 -10.27 -5.00
C SER A 11 2.50 -10.16 -4.87
N ASP A 12 1.99 -8.93 -4.70
CA ASP A 12 0.56 -8.61 -4.53
C ASP A 12 -0.11 -9.16 -3.25
N SER A 13 0.67 -9.61 -2.26
CA SER A 13 0.18 -10.00 -0.93
C SER A 13 0.38 -8.88 0.09
N TYR A 14 -0.66 -8.57 0.85
CA TYR A 14 -0.69 -7.48 1.83
C TYR A 14 -1.13 -7.97 3.20
N ILE A 15 -0.52 -7.43 4.26
CA ILE A 15 -0.93 -7.64 5.64
C ILE A 15 -1.68 -6.42 6.16
N THR A 16 -2.85 -6.65 6.74
CA THR A 16 -3.60 -5.62 7.44
C THR A 16 -2.90 -5.28 8.75
N THR A 17 -2.51 -4.03 8.92
CA THR A 17 -2.04 -3.55 10.22
C THR A 17 -3.26 -3.22 11.09
N ASN A 18 -3.10 -3.14 12.40
CA ASN A 18 -4.14 -2.60 13.29
C ASN A 18 -3.47 -1.77 14.39
N ILE A 19 -2.82 -0.69 13.97
CA ILE A 19 -2.14 0.24 14.88
C ILE A 19 -3.07 1.43 15.08
N ALA A 20 -3.84 1.42 16.17
CA ALA A 20 -4.62 2.58 16.57
C ALA A 20 -3.70 3.60 17.26
N ILE A 21 -3.68 4.84 16.79
CA ILE A 21 -2.96 5.93 17.46
C ILE A 21 -3.98 6.65 18.37
N PRO A 22 -3.84 6.58 19.70
CA PRO A 22 -4.74 7.30 20.60
C PRO A 22 -4.72 8.80 20.27
N SER A 23 -5.88 9.44 20.25
CA SER A 23 -6.09 10.87 19.90
C SER A 23 -6.06 11.23 18.41
N ALA A 24 -5.52 10.38 17.52
CA ALA A 24 -5.70 10.55 16.08
C ALA A 24 -6.77 9.54 15.66
N LEU A 25 -7.88 9.98 15.06
CA LEU A 25 -8.89 9.06 14.49
C LEU A 25 -8.34 8.36 13.21
N GLN A 26 -7.07 7.97 13.24
CA GLN A 26 -6.23 7.53 12.14
C GLN A 26 -5.51 6.24 12.53
N GLN A 27 -5.21 5.44 11.52
CA GLN A 27 -4.42 4.23 11.68
C GLN A 27 -2.95 4.51 11.37
N GLY A 28 -2.06 4.02 12.22
CA GLY A 28 -0.62 4.02 11.99
C GLY A 28 -0.17 2.90 11.06
N ILE A 29 0.89 3.17 10.32
CA ILE A 29 1.68 2.15 9.62
C ILE A 29 3.09 2.24 10.18
N ALA A 30 3.57 1.15 10.81
CA ALA A 30 4.93 1.10 11.32
C ALA A 30 5.90 1.01 10.15
N VAL A 31 6.83 1.96 10.08
CA VAL A 31 7.89 2.01 9.07
C VAL A 31 9.23 2.01 9.81
N PRO A 32 10.24 1.24 9.36
CA PRO A 32 11.58 1.34 9.90
C PRO A 32 12.07 2.79 9.84
N SER A 33 12.69 3.27 10.91
CA SER A 33 13.22 4.64 11.00
C SER A 33 14.30 4.96 9.95
N ARG A 34 14.98 3.92 9.45
CA ARG A 34 15.91 4.02 8.33
C ARG A 34 15.33 3.33 7.10
N LEU A 35 15.36 4.04 5.97
CA LEU A 35 15.31 3.38 4.68
C LEU A 35 16.59 2.57 4.52
N SER A 36 16.42 1.26 4.30
CA SER A 36 17.50 0.44 3.77
C SER A 36 17.99 1.11 2.48
N SER A 37 19.30 1.39 2.40
CA SER A 37 19.88 1.94 1.19
C SER A 37 19.50 1.03 0.03
N LEU A 38 19.00 1.61 -1.04
CA LEU A 38 18.73 0.84 -2.26
C LEU A 38 20.01 0.17 -2.71
N PRO A 39 19.94 -1.05 -3.26
CA PRO A 39 21.08 -1.58 -3.98
C PRO A 39 21.46 -0.57 -5.07
N VAL A 40 22.75 -0.27 -5.18
CA VAL A 40 23.34 0.74 -6.10
C VAL A 40 22.91 0.53 -7.57
N THR A 41 22.36 -0.65 -7.89
CA THR A 41 21.89 -1.08 -9.20
C THR A 41 20.44 -0.68 -9.55
N ASP A 42 19.67 -0.11 -8.63
CA ASP A 42 18.26 0.25 -8.90
C ASP A 42 18.16 1.65 -9.54
N ASN A 43 18.34 1.70 -10.87
CA ASN A 43 18.37 2.95 -11.66
C ASN A 43 16.99 3.58 -11.92
N HIS A 44 15.93 3.10 -11.26
CA HIS A 44 14.61 3.67 -11.46
C HIS A 44 14.46 5.03 -10.73
N PRO A 45 13.77 6.02 -11.32
CA PRO A 45 13.77 7.40 -10.82
C PRO A 45 13.09 7.60 -9.45
N LEU A 46 12.24 6.66 -9.04
CA LEU A 46 11.52 6.66 -7.76
C LEU A 46 12.00 5.56 -6.82
N ALA A 47 13.14 4.93 -7.14
CA ALA A 47 13.73 3.92 -6.28
C ALA A 47 13.90 4.47 -4.86
N GLY A 48 13.46 3.69 -3.87
CA GLY A 48 13.53 4.04 -2.44
C GLY A 48 12.46 5.00 -1.96
N LEU A 49 11.58 5.49 -2.82
CA LEU A 49 10.40 6.22 -2.36
C LEU A 49 9.32 5.23 -1.91
N ARG A 50 8.62 5.61 -0.84
CA ARG A 50 7.40 4.95 -0.40
C ARG A 50 6.22 5.88 -0.61
N PHE A 51 5.08 5.33 -1.02
CA PHE A 51 3.87 6.12 -1.22
C PHE A 51 2.66 5.40 -0.65
N ALA A 52 1.69 6.18 -0.18
CA ALA A 52 0.40 5.67 0.26
C ALA A 52 -0.63 5.82 -0.86
N VAL A 53 -1.58 4.88 -0.91
CA VAL A 53 -2.73 4.96 -1.81
C VAL A 53 -3.99 5.15 -0.97
N LYS A 54 -4.80 6.14 -1.35
CA LYS A 54 -6.09 6.38 -0.72
C LYS A 54 -7.02 5.21 -1.04
N ASP A 55 -7.78 4.74 -0.06
CA ASP A 55 -8.71 3.59 -0.14
C ASP A 55 -9.95 3.80 -1.04
N VAL A 56 -9.88 4.75 -1.98
CA VAL A 56 -10.82 4.92 -3.11
C VAL A 56 -10.16 4.57 -4.44
N ILE A 57 -8.86 4.24 -4.44
CA ILE A 57 -8.06 3.88 -5.60
C ILE A 57 -7.76 2.38 -5.47
N ASP A 58 -8.06 1.63 -6.52
CA ASP A 58 -7.88 0.18 -6.53
C ASP A 58 -6.38 -0.19 -6.49
N VAL A 59 -6.06 -1.23 -5.73
CA VAL A 59 -4.73 -1.87 -5.71
C VAL A 59 -4.94 -3.37 -5.91
N LYS A 60 -4.24 -3.94 -6.88
CA LYS A 60 -4.30 -5.38 -7.19
C LYS A 60 -3.98 -6.20 -5.94
N GLY A 61 -4.80 -7.21 -5.65
CA GLY A 61 -4.68 -8.05 -4.46
C GLY A 61 -5.28 -7.46 -3.19
N MET A 62 -5.73 -6.19 -3.20
CA MET A 62 -6.36 -5.52 -2.06
C MET A 62 -7.86 -5.29 -2.28
N LYS A 63 -8.61 -5.22 -1.18
CA LYS A 63 -10.01 -4.81 -1.19
C LYS A 63 -10.09 -3.29 -1.01
N THR A 64 -10.81 -2.63 -1.91
CA THR A 64 -11.11 -1.19 -1.81
C THR A 64 -12.38 -0.99 -1.01
N SER A 65 -12.35 -0.22 0.08
CA SER A 65 -13.58 0.05 0.86
C SER A 65 -14.35 1.27 0.37
N GLY A 66 -13.65 2.26 -0.19
CA GLY A 66 -14.24 3.56 -0.54
C GLY A 66 -14.84 4.31 0.66
N GLY A 67 -14.45 3.96 1.89
CA GLY A 67 -15.06 4.47 3.12
C GLY A 67 -16.39 3.80 3.48
N SER A 68 -16.81 2.75 2.79
CA SER A 68 -18.08 2.05 3.03
C SER A 68 -17.86 0.60 3.46
N ARG A 69 -18.39 0.24 4.62
CA ARG A 69 -18.31 -1.13 5.14
C ARG A 69 -19.12 -2.11 4.30
N ALA A 70 -20.29 -1.70 3.82
CA ALA A 70 -21.10 -2.51 2.93
C ALA A 70 -20.35 -2.81 1.64
N TYR A 71 -19.76 -1.78 1.02
CA TYR A 71 -18.96 -1.93 -0.20
C TYR A 71 -17.78 -2.88 0.01
N TYR A 72 -17.04 -2.71 1.11
CA TYR A 72 -15.94 -3.61 1.48
C TYR A 72 -16.40 -5.06 1.66
N GLN A 73 -17.60 -5.31 2.20
CA GLN A 73 -18.11 -6.66 2.41
C GLN A 73 -18.62 -7.28 1.10
N THR A 74 -19.23 -6.50 0.23
CA THR A 74 -19.81 -6.96 -1.04
C THR A 74 -18.76 -7.36 -2.06
N TYR A 75 -17.68 -6.58 -2.20
CA TYR A 75 -16.68 -6.80 -3.25
C TYR A 75 -15.43 -7.49 -2.71
N GLY A 76 -14.85 -8.39 -3.51
CA GLY A 76 -13.58 -9.05 -3.22
C GLY A 76 -12.34 -8.19 -3.52
N PRO A 77 -11.14 -8.77 -3.40
CA PRO A 77 -9.90 -8.12 -3.81
C PRO A 77 -9.91 -7.70 -5.29
N ARG A 78 -9.20 -6.64 -5.63
CA ARG A 78 -9.11 -6.13 -7.00
C ARG A 78 -8.11 -6.91 -7.82
N ASN A 79 -8.45 -7.11 -9.10
CA ASN A 79 -7.62 -7.87 -10.04
C ASN A 79 -6.56 -7.00 -10.72
N ALA A 80 -6.68 -5.68 -10.65
CA ALA A 80 -5.77 -4.74 -11.31
C ALA A 80 -5.64 -3.44 -10.52
N SER A 81 -4.47 -2.80 -10.65
CA SER A 81 -4.22 -1.45 -10.18
C SER A 81 -4.34 -0.46 -11.35
N PRO A 82 -4.76 0.80 -11.12
CA PRO A 82 -4.77 1.85 -12.13
C PRO A 82 -3.38 2.16 -12.68
N LYS A 83 -3.34 2.76 -13.88
CA LYS A 83 -2.10 3.14 -14.56
C LYS A 83 -1.15 3.97 -13.68
N ALA A 84 -1.70 4.93 -12.91
CA ALA A 84 -0.89 5.78 -12.03
C ALA A 84 -0.15 4.97 -10.96
N VAL A 85 -0.82 4.04 -10.29
CA VAL A 85 -0.19 3.16 -9.28
C VAL A 85 0.88 2.28 -9.94
N ASN A 86 0.58 1.70 -11.11
CA ASN A 86 1.55 0.88 -11.83
C ASN A 86 2.78 1.67 -12.27
N GLN A 87 2.63 2.92 -12.71
CA GLN A 87 3.75 3.78 -13.09
C GLN A 87 4.64 4.13 -11.90
N LEU A 88 4.05 4.38 -10.73
CA LEU A 88 4.83 4.61 -9.51
C LEU A 88 5.66 3.38 -9.14
N VAL A 89 5.05 2.19 -9.17
CA VAL A 89 5.74 0.94 -8.87
C VAL A 89 6.82 0.62 -9.92
N GLN A 90 6.52 0.81 -11.21
CA GLN A 90 7.50 0.66 -12.30
C GLN A 90 8.65 1.67 -12.21
N GLY A 91 8.38 2.85 -11.64
CA GLY A 91 9.41 3.84 -11.32
C GLY A 91 10.31 3.45 -10.14
N GLY A 92 10.13 2.27 -9.53
CA GLY A 92 10.95 1.78 -8.40
C GLY A 92 10.43 2.14 -7.02
N SER A 93 9.31 2.86 -6.93
CA SER A 93 8.69 3.15 -5.63
C SER A 93 7.94 1.94 -5.08
N ARG A 94 7.70 1.93 -3.77
CA ARG A 94 7.04 0.83 -3.07
C ARG A 94 5.83 1.31 -2.28
N LEU A 95 4.76 0.52 -2.33
CA LEU A 95 3.56 0.66 -1.50
C LEU A 95 3.85 0.33 -0.03
#